data_AF-A0A520VBD9-F1
#
_entry.id   AF-A0A520VBD9-F1
#
_cell.length_a   1.000
_cell.length_b   1.000
_cell.length_c   1.000
_cell.angle_alpha   90.00
_cell.angle_beta   90.00
_cell.angle_gamma   90.00
#
_symmetry.space_group_name_H-M   'P 1'
#
loop_
_entity.id
_entity.type
_entity.pdbx_description
1 polymer ?
#
loop_
_entity_poly.entity_id
_entity_poly.type
_entity_poly.pdbx_seq_one_letter_code
_entity_poly.pdbx_strand_id
1 'polypeptide(L)'
;MLNIGCLVVNEDYDRLKSSIKDNKLPHFTYTLTVSGAPEGGEPTTLKLYVLELVSSNLSIGFTLPPDKEIEKELEVIFTTQPTADRQMPEDLKLICEFSDEKKDTQYAGENLEKLEYIGYSLEKFYETKKATFYLFDYEGITKI
;
A
#
# COMPACT_ATOMS: atom_id res chain seq x y z
N MET A 1 -6.72 16.21 -3.22
CA MET A 1 -6.29 15.33 -2.11
C MET A 1 -6.99 14.01 -2.27
N LEU A 2 -6.22 12.94 -2.47
CA LEU A 2 -6.73 11.57 -2.58
C LEU A 2 -6.80 10.95 -1.18
N ASN A 3 -7.83 10.15 -0.92
CA ASN A 3 -8.00 9.45 0.34
C ASN A 3 -7.98 7.93 0.10
N ILE A 4 -7.17 7.20 0.87
CA ILE A 4 -7.11 5.74 0.84
C ILE A 4 -7.45 5.16 2.21
N GLY A 5 -8.25 4.09 2.23
CA GLY A 5 -8.71 3.44 3.45
C GLY A 5 -8.04 2.08 3.66
N CYS A 6 -7.25 1.94 4.71
CA CYS A 6 -6.46 0.75 5.01
C CYS A 6 -7.03 0.02 6.23
N LEU A 7 -7.46 -1.23 6.02
CA LEU A 7 -7.82 -2.14 7.10
C LEU A 7 -6.56 -2.90 7.54
N VAL A 8 -6.13 -2.70 8.78
CA VAL A 8 -4.97 -3.38 9.37
C VAL A 8 -5.38 -4.28 10.54
N VAL A 9 -4.50 -5.18 10.96
CA VAL A 9 -4.76 -6.00 12.16
C VAL A 9 -4.67 -5.15 13.43
N ASN A 10 -5.30 -5.61 14.51
CA ASN A 10 -5.39 -4.86 15.78
C ASN A 10 -4.02 -4.44 16.35
N GLU A 11 -3.02 -5.33 16.25
CA GLU A 11 -1.68 -5.05 16.77
C GLU A 11 -1.00 -3.91 16.01
N ASP A 12 -1.12 -3.89 14.67
CA ASP A 12 -0.62 -2.81 13.82
C ASP A 12 -1.39 -1.51 14.05
N TYR A 13 -2.71 -1.61 14.21
CA TYR A 13 -3.54 -0.45 14.56
C TYR A 13 -3.07 0.21 15.86
N ASP A 14 -2.76 -0.58 16.89
CA ASP A 14 -2.30 -0.05 18.19
C ASP A 14 -0.91 0.61 18.08
N ARG A 15 -0.02 0.04 17.26
CA ARG A 15 1.25 0.68 16.90
C ARG A 15 1.04 2.00 16.17
N LEU A 16 0.14 2.05 15.19
CA LEU A 16 -0.18 3.27 14.46
C LEU A 16 -0.77 4.34 15.39
N LYS A 17 -1.74 3.96 16.23
CA LYS A 17 -2.39 4.87 17.19
C LYS A 17 -1.40 5.49 18.17
N SER A 18 -0.40 4.71 18.61
CA SER A 18 0.65 5.23 19.51
C SER A 18 1.67 6.11 18.79
N SER A 19 1.95 5.83 17.51
CA SER A 19 3.01 6.48 16.73
C SER A 19 2.57 7.77 16.04
N ILE A 20 1.34 7.83 15.51
CA ILE A 20 0.83 9.00 14.80
C ILE A 20 0.64 10.16 15.79
N LYS A 21 1.17 11.34 15.44
CA LYS A 21 0.99 12.60 16.19
C LYS A 21 0.59 13.69 15.20
N ASP A 22 -0.49 14.41 15.52
CA ASP A 22 -1.01 15.50 14.67
C ASP A 22 -1.19 15.08 13.20
N ASN A 23 -1.72 13.87 12.98
CA ASN A 23 -1.91 13.23 11.68
C ASN A 23 -0.61 13.06 10.86
N LYS A 24 0.55 13.06 11.51
CA LYS A 24 1.85 12.88 10.86
C LYS A 24 2.62 11.71 11.46
N LEU A 25 3.44 11.11 10.61
CA LEU A 25 4.38 10.05 10.94
C LEU A 25 5.53 10.10 9.93
N PRO A 26 6.80 9.90 10.35
CA PRO A 26 7.89 9.75 9.40
C PRO A 26 7.60 8.63 8.41
N HIS A 27 7.73 8.94 7.13
CA HIS A 27 7.37 8.04 6.06
C HIS A 27 8.32 8.14 4.87
N PHE A 28 8.38 7.06 4.10
CA PHE A 28 8.97 7.05 2.76
C PHE A 28 7.92 6.57 1.77
N THR A 29 7.89 7.18 0.59
CA THR A 29 6.93 6.83 -0.46
C THR A 29 7.67 6.65 -1.77
N TYR A 30 7.17 5.74 -2.61
CA TYR A 30 7.66 5.58 -3.98
C TYR A 30 6.62 4.89 -4.84
N THR A 31 6.69 5.12 -6.16
CA THR A 31 5.94 4.35 -7.14
C THR A 31 6.80 3.22 -7.68
N LEU A 32 6.27 2.00 -7.67
CA LEU A 32 6.88 0.83 -8.28
C LEU A 32 6.11 0.43 -9.54
N THR A 33 6.80 0.38 -10.67
CA THR A 33 6.25 0.00 -11.96
C THR A 33 6.69 -1.42 -12.31
N VAL A 34 5.73 -2.31 -12.59
CA VAL A 34 6.01 -3.66 -13.11
C VAL A 34 5.59 -3.70 -14.58
N SER A 35 6.55 -3.84 -15.47
CA SER A 35 6.31 -3.90 -16.92
C SER A 35 6.56 -5.29 -17.49
N GLY A 36 5.86 -5.63 -18.57
CA GLY A 36 6.11 -6.87 -19.31
C GLY A 36 4.90 -7.31 -20.12
N ALA A 37 5.11 -8.25 -21.03
CA ALA A 37 4.04 -8.88 -21.81
C ALA A 37 3.91 -10.35 -21.38
N PRO A 38 2.70 -10.88 -21.21
CA PRO A 38 2.48 -12.32 -21.13
C PRO A 38 2.86 -12.96 -22.47
N GLU A 39 3.09 -14.28 -22.47
CA GLU A 39 3.49 -15.00 -23.69
C GLU A 39 2.42 -14.87 -24.78
N GLY A 40 2.79 -14.22 -25.91
CA GLY A 40 1.87 -13.95 -27.01
C GLY A 40 0.83 -12.84 -26.75
N GLY A 41 0.93 -12.13 -25.63
CA GLY A 41 0.06 -11.01 -25.26
C GLY A 41 0.68 -9.64 -25.52
N GLU A 42 -0.13 -8.60 -25.32
CA GLU A 42 0.33 -7.20 -25.41
C GLU A 42 1.06 -6.78 -24.13
N PRO A 43 2.03 -5.86 -24.21
CA PRO A 43 2.68 -5.31 -23.03
C PRO A 43 1.69 -4.59 -22.12
N THR A 44 1.69 -4.94 -20.84
CA THR A 44 0.93 -4.25 -19.80
C THR A 44 1.86 -3.73 -18.70
N THR A 45 1.40 -2.69 -18.01
CA THR A 45 2.15 -2.04 -16.94
C THR A 45 1.27 -1.92 -15.70
N LEU A 46 1.74 -2.49 -14.60
CA LEU A 46 1.14 -2.34 -13.29
C LEU A 46 1.87 -1.24 -12.51
N LYS A 47 1.13 -0.31 -11.92
CA LYS A 47 1.67 0.69 -10.99
C LYS A 47 1.24 0.34 -9.56
N LEU A 48 2.21 0.18 -8.68
CA LEU A 48 2.01 0.00 -7.25
C LEU A 48 2.59 1.18 -6.50
N TYR A 49 1.77 1.87 -5.70
CA TYR A 49 2.21 2.95 -4.82
C TYR A 49 2.57 2.36 -3.47
N VAL A 50 3.74 2.72 -2.94
CA VAL A 50 4.23 2.19 -1.67
C VAL A 50 4.41 3.31 -0.65
N LEU A 51 3.94 3.09 0.57
CA LEU A 51 4.12 3.93 1.75
C LEU A 51 4.77 3.10 2.86
N GLU A 52 5.99 3.46 3.25
CA GLU A 52 6.72 2.87 4.38
C GLU A 52 6.58 3.75 5.62
N LEU A 53 6.07 3.18 6.72
CA LEU A 53 5.92 3.82 8.02
C LEU A 53 6.92 3.22 9.01
N VAL A 54 8.17 3.70 8.92
CA VAL A 54 9.33 3.08 9.60
C VAL A 54 9.13 2.98 11.11
N SER A 55 8.60 4.03 11.75
CA SER A 55 8.40 4.05 13.20
C SER A 55 7.33 3.07 13.69
N SER A 56 6.44 2.60 12.81
CA SER A 56 5.39 1.63 13.15
C SER A 56 5.66 0.24 12.61
N ASN A 57 6.83 0.00 12.00
CA ASN A 57 7.18 -1.26 11.33
C ASN A 57 6.08 -1.72 10.36
N LEU A 58 5.51 -0.78 9.59
CA LEU A 58 4.42 -1.05 8.67
C LEU A 58 4.80 -0.54 7.28
N SER A 59 4.37 -1.25 6.24
CA SER A 59 4.44 -0.78 4.86
C SER A 59 3.17 -1.15 4.11
N ILE A 60 2.75 -0.28 3.20
CA ILE A 60 1.49 -0.39 2.48
C ILE A 60 1.78 -0.25 0.99
N GLY A 61 1.46 -1.28 0.22
CA GLY A 61 1.34 -1.21 -1.22
C GLY A 61 -0.11 -1.03 -1.61
N PHE A 62 -0.40 -0.18 -2.60
CA PHE A 62 -1.74 -0.06 -3.15
C PHE A 62 -1.73 0.25 -4.64
N THR A 63 -2.70 -0.31 -5.37
CA THR A 63 -3.02 0.10 -6.76
C THR A 63 -4.03 1.24 -6.73
N LEU A 64 -4.23 1.93 -7.85
CA LEU A 64 -5.27 2.96 -7.97
C LEU A 64 -6.14 2.69 -9.19
N PRO A 65 -7.43 3.07 -9.16
CA PRO A 65 -8.26 3.06 -10.35
C PRO A 65 -7.60 3.85 -11.50
N PRO A 66 -7.81 3.45 -12.78
CA PRO A 66 -7.11 4.06 -13.92
C PRO A 66 -7.36 5.57 -14.09
N ASP A 67 -8.44 6.10 -13.52
CA ASP A 67 -8.81 7.52 -13.56
C ASP A 67 -8.28 8.33 -12.37
N LYS A 68 -7.46 7.72 -11.50
CA LYS A 68 -6.92 8.35 -10.29
C LYS A 68 -5.40 8.43 -10.35
N GLU A 69 -4.89 9.57 -9.91
CA GLU A 69 -3.46 9.82 -9.72
C GLU A 69 -3.22 10.49 -8.36
N ILE A 70 -1.99 10.34 -7.86
CA ILE A 70 -1.54 11.06 -6.67
C ILE A 70 -0.85 12.33 -7.13
N GLU A 71 -1.42 13.49 -6.83
CA GLU A 71 -0.80 14.77 -7.19
C GLU A 71 0.43 15.04 -6.33
N LYS A 72 0.25 15.04 -5.00
CA LYS A 72 1.33 15.19 -4.02
C LYS A 72 0.88 14.84 -2.61
N GLU A 73 -0.28 15.34 -2.18
CA GLU A 73 -0.80 15.07 -0.84
C GLU A 73 -1.79 13.90 -0.84
N LEU A 74 -1.57 12.97 0.08
CA LEU A 74 -2.35 11.75 0.29
C LEU A 74 -2.83 11.71 1.74
N GLU A 75 -4.14 11.49 1.94
CA GLU A 75 -4.70 11.13 3.24
C GLU A 75 -4.87 9.61 3.31
N VAL A 76 -4.26 8.99 4.31
CA VAL A 76 -4.39 7.57 4.60
C VAL A 76 -5.19 7.42 5.88
N ILE A 77 -6.30 6.69 5.79
CA ILE A 77 -7.20 6.41 6.89
C ILE A 77 -7.01 4.95 7.29
N PHE A 78 -6.56 4.72 8.52
CA PHE A 78 -6.41 3.38 9.07
C PHE A 78 -7.57 3.03 9.99
N THR A 79 -8.04 1.80 9.85
CA THR A 79 -9.01 1.20 10.76
C THR A 79 -8.65 -0.27 11.01
N THR A 80 -9.36 -0.92 11.92
CA THR A 80 -9.19 -2.34 12.25
C THR A 80 -10.56 -3.00 12.42
N GLN A 81 -10.58 -4.32 12.58
CA GLN A 81 -11.80 -5.05 12.91
C GLN A 81 -12.23 -4.79 14.36
N PRO A 82 -13.54 -4.68 14.63
CA PRO A 82 -14.03 -4.58 15.99
C PRO A 82 -13.73 -5.87 16.77
N THR A 83 -13.53 -5.72 18.08
CA THR A 83 -13.37 -6.84 19.03
C THR A 83 -14.36 -6.68 20.18
N ALA A 84 -14.46 -7.71 21.04
CA ALA A 84 -15.26 -7.61 22.26
C ALA A 84 -14.85 -6.40 23.14
N ASP A 85 -13.55 -6.11 23.17
CA ASP A 85 -12.98 -4.98 23.93
C ASP A 85 -12.97 -3.65 23.15
N ARG A 86 -13.18 -3.68 21.83
CA ARG A 86 -13.18 -2.52 20.93
C ARG A 86 -14.33 -2.63 19.93
N GLN A 87 -15.53 -2.26 20.35
CA GLN A 87 -16.73 -2.43 19.52
C GLN A 87 -16.75 -1.55 18.27
N MET A 88 -16.16 -0.35 18.31
CA MET A 88 -16.06 0.56 17.17
C MET A 88 -14.68 1.24 17.17
N PRO A 89 -13.73 0.73 16.37
CA PRO A 89 -12.43 1.37 16.20
C PRO A 89 -12.58 2.80 15.64
N GLU A 90 -11.71 3.69 16.09
CA GLU A 90 -11.63 5.06 15.58
C GLU A 90 -10.87 5.05 14.24
N ASP A 91 -11.17 6.00 13.37
CA ASP A 91 -10.36 6.21 12.18
C ASP A 91 -9.08 6.97 12.53
N LEU A 92 -7.92 6.36 12.30
CA LEU A 92 -6.63 7.03 12.46
C LEU A 92 -6.24 7.68 11.14
N LYS A 93 -5.97 8.98 11.17
CA LYS A 93 -5.61 9.74 9.97
C LYS A 93 -4.11 9.96 9.89
N LEU A 94 -3.57 9.79 8.69
CA LEU A 94 -2.21 10.14 8.34
C LEU A 94 -2.24 11.00 7.07
N ILE A 95 -1.65 12.17 7.12
CA ILE A 95 -1.45 13.03 5.95
C ILE A 95 0.03 12.93 5.58
N CYS A 96 0.31 12.53 4.33
CA CYS A 96 1.66 12.41 3.81
C CYS A 96 1.82 13.09 2.46
N GLU A 97 3.05 13.55 2.19
CA GLU A 97 3.46 13.97 0.85
C GLU A 97 4.06 12.75 0.13
N PHE A 98 3.45 12.38 -0.98
CA PHE A 98 3.94 11.31 -1.83
C PHE A 98 5.10 11.83 -2.68
N SER A 99 6.18 11.06 -2.73
CA SER A 99 7.40 11.43 -3.42
C SER A 99 7.32 11.13 -4.92
N ASP A 100 8.18 11.77 -5.69
CA ASP A 100 8.39 11.46 -7.11
C ASP A 100 9.35 10.26 -7.32
N GLU A 101 9.75 9.56 -6.26
CA GLU A 101 10.66 8.40 -6.35
C GLU A 101 10.00 7.27 -7.13
N LYS A 102 10.72 6.73 -8.11
CA LYS A 102 10.25 5.65 -8.99
C LYS A 102 11.21 4.47 -8.94
N LYS A 103 10.64 3.27 -8.92
CA LYS A 103 11.34 1.99 -9.03
C LYS A 103 10.69 1.19 -10.14
N ASP A 104 11.49 0.51 -10.94
CA ASP A 104 11.02 -0.27 -12.06
C ASP A 104 11.47 -1.72 -11.91
N THR A 105 10.59 -2.64 -12.30
CA THR A 105 10.90 -4.07 -12.41
C THR A 105 10.16 -4.68 -13.60
N GLN A 106 10.57 -5.89 -13.99
CA GLN A 106 10.02 -6.60 -15.13
C GLN A 106 9.44 -7.94 -14.72
N TYR A 107 8.23 -8.22 -15.18
CA TYR A 107 7.59 -9.51 -15.02
C TYR A 107 6.66 -9.78 -16.22
N ALA A 108 6.91 -10.90 -16.90
CA ALA A 108 6.16 -11.34 -18.07
C ALA A 108 4.91 -12.11 -17.62
N GLY A 109 3.85 -11.36 -17.31
CA GLY A 109 2.55 -11.90 -16.92
C GLY A 109 1.45 -10.85 -17.09
N GLU A 110 0.19 -11.26 -16.92
CA GLU A 110 -0.96 -10.36 -16.87
C GLU A 110 -0.94 -9.48 -15.60
N ASN A 111 -1.82 -8.47 -15.52
CA ASN A 111 -1.84 -7.55 -14.36
C ASN A 111 -2.04 -8.26 -13.01
N LEU A 112 -2.86 -9.31 -12.95
CA LEU A 112 -3.02 -10.12 -11.74
C LEU A 112 -1.71 -10.81 -11.35
N GLU A 113 -1.05 -11.48 -12.29
CA GLU A 113 0.20 -12.20 -12.04
C GLU A 113 1.33 -11.22 -11.65
N LYS A 114 1.37 -10.03 -12.28
CA LYS A 114 2.27 -8.95 -11.88
C LYS A 114 2.01 -8.49 -10.44
N LEU A 115 0.75 -8.35 -10.05
CA LEU A 115 0.34 -7.92 -8.72
C LEU A 115 0.72 -8.97 -7.65
N GLU A 116 0.49 -10.25 -7.94
CA GLU A 116 0.89 -11.36 -7.08
C GLU A 116 2.42 -11.45 -6.94
N TYR A 117 3.15 -11.36 -8.06
CA TYR A 117 4.60 -11.35 -8.07
C TYR A 117 5.19 -10.24 -7.20
N ILE A 118 4.72 -9.00 -7.39
CA ILE A 118 5.26 -7.89 -6.64
C ILE A 118 4.79 -7.90 -5.18
N GLY A 119 3.55 -8.32 -4.94
CA GLY A 119 2.99 -8.48 -3.59
C GLY A 119 3.84 -9.44 -2.76
N TYR A 120 4.12 -10.63 -3.29
CA TYR A 120 4.98 -11.62 -2.66
C TYR A 120 6.41 -11.10 -2.44
N SER A 121 6.98 -10.44 -3.45
CA SER A 121 8.35 -9.92 -3.39
C SER A 121 8.50 -8.85 -2.29
N LEU A 122 7.54 -7.94 -2.19
CA LEU A 122 7.52 -6.90 -1.16
C LEU A 122 7.24 -7.47 0.23
N GLU A 123 6.30 -8.42 0.35
CA GLU A 123 6.05 -9.12 1.62
C GLU A 123 7.34 -9.74 2.16
N LYS A 124 8.05 -10.50 1.33
CA LYS A 124 9.34 -11.11 1.71
C LYS A 124 10.39 -10.06 2.08
N PHE A 125 10.48 -8.98 1.32
CA PHE A 125 11.40 -7.89 1.61
C PHE A 125 11.12 -7.25 2.98
N TYR A 126 9.87 -6.89 3.28
CA TYR A 126 9.51 -6.26 4.54
C TYR A 126 9.57 -7.24 5.72
N GLU A 127 9.33 -8.54 5.50
CA GLU A 127 9.58 -9.59 6.50
C GLU A 127 11.04 -9.56 6.98
N THR A 128 12.02 -9.41 6.07
CA THR A 128 13.44 -9.28 6.46
C THR A 128 13.73 -8.02 7.27
N LYS A 129 12.94 -6.96 7.06
CA LYS A 129 13.00 -5.70 7.81
C LYS A 129 12.20 -5.73 9.11
N LYS A 130 11.55 -6.85 9.44
CA LYS A 130 10.61 -7.00 10.57
C LYS A 130 9.45 -5.99 10.52
N ALA A 131 8.97 -5.70 9.31
CA ALA A 131 7.83 -4.84 9.07
C ALA A 131 6.68 -5.63 8.44
N THR A 132 5.44 -5.33 8.85
CA THR A 132 4.25 -5.92 8.22
C THR A 132 3.98 -5.21 6.90
N PHE A 133 3.70 -5.98 5.84
CA PHE A 133 3.30 -5.45 4.54
C PHE A 133 1.81 -5.71 4.28
N TYR A 134 1.10 -4.67 3.87
CA TYR A 134 -0.30 -4.76 3.43
C TYR A 134 -0.38 -4.39 1.95
N LEU A 135 -1.17 -5.16 1.20
CA LEU A 135 -1.44 -4.88 -0.21
C LEU A 135 -2.94 -4.60 -0.41
N PHE A 136 -3.27 -3.43 -0.94
CA PHE A 136 -4.64 -3.03 -1.25
C PHE A 136 -4.84 -2.84 -2.75
N ASP A 137 -5.73 -3.63 -3.33
CA ASP A 137 -6.10 -3.54 -4.74
C ASP A 137 -7.33 -2.63 -4.93
N TYR A 138 -7.12 -1.33 -5.08
CA TYR A 138 -8.20 -0.38 -5.38
C TYR A 138 -8.53 -0.29 -6.86
N GLU A 139 -7.64 -0.73 -7.74
CA GLU A 139 -7.92 -0.87 -9.18
C GLU A 139 -8.96 -1.97 -9.44
N GLY A 140 -9.00 -3.00 -8.60
CA GLY A 140 -9.96 -4.10 -8.71
C GLY A 140 -9.49 -5.21 -9.65
N ILE A 141 -8.18 -5.37 -9.81
CA ILE A 141 -7.53 -6.41 -10.62
C ILE A 141 -7.94 -7.82 -10.17
N THR A 142 -8.13 -8.01 -8.86
CA THR A 142 -8.49 -9.30 -8.23
C THR A 142 -9.98 -9.65 -8.34
N LYS A 143 -10.82 -8.73 -8.80
CA LYS A 143 -12.26 -8.97 -9.02
C LYS A 143 -12.46 -9.55 -10.43
N ILE A 144 -12.17 -10.84 -10.58
CA ILE A 144 -12.43 -11.61 -11.81
C ILE A 144 -13.75 -12.37 -11.68
#